data_AF-A0A1Y4NGQ2-F1
#
_entry.id   AF-A0A1Y4NGQ2-F1
#
_cell.length_a   1.000
_cell.length_b   1.000
_cell.length_c   1.000
_cell.angle_alpha   90.00
_cell.angle_beta   90.00
_cell.angle_gamma   90.00
#
_symmetry.space_group_name_H-M   'P 1'
#
loop_
_entity.id
_entity.type
_entity.pdbx_description
1 polymer ?
#
loop_
_entity_poly.entity_id
_entity_poly.type
_entity_poly.pdbx_seq_one_letter_code
_entity_poly.pdbx_strand_id
1 'polypeptide(L)'
;MSKIIIIYGHYGCGKTNLSLNLAIDLALKGEKVTIADMDVVNPYFRSGDYKDLLAKYGIDIVASDFSHTNLDLPSIPATMYSIFVREGTVIIDVGGDDAGAYALGRFSSKIKEAGYEAYYVVNGKRTLTTTPEEAVEILREIESASSLPATGVINNTHLQNFTTSEIIKEGYEFAKKTAELLSLPLVATTYPKEYVNENKLEAVGRLVPVEVLVKPPF
;
A
#
# COMPACT_ATOMS: atom_id res chain seq x y z
N MET A 1 1.95 22.42 -2.52
CA MET A 1 1.81 21.27 -3.44
C MET A 1 1.42 20.06 -2.62
N SER A 2 0.62 19.15 -3.18
CA SER A 2 0.27 17.90 -2.51
C SER A 2 1.44 16.92 -2.54
N LYS A 3 1.67 16.21 -1.44
CA LYS A 3 2.59 15.08 -1.41
C LYS A 3 1.86 13.84 -1.92
N ILE A 4 2.39 13.14 -2.92
CA ILE A 4 1.82 11.87 -3.40
C ILE A 4 2.61 10.71 -2.82
N ILE A 5 1.92 9.79 -2.14
CA ILE A 5 2.46 8.52 -1.66
C ILE A 5 1.72 7.40 -2.38
N ILE A 6 2.45 6.51 -3.04
CA ILE A 6 1.89 5.34 -3.72
C ILE A 6 2.21 4.11 -2.87
N ILE A 7 1.18 3.29 -2.62
CA ILE A 7 1.32 2.00 -1.95
C ILE A 7 0.96 0.92 -2.96
N TYR A 8 1.95 0.11 -3.35
CA TYR A 8 1.77 -0.98 -4.31
C TYR A 8 2.58 -2.23 -3.94
N GLY A 9 2.32 -3.33 -4.64
CA GLY A 9 2.88 -4.64 -4.32
C GLY A 9 1.85 -5.74 -4.53
N HIS A 10 2.29 -6.99 -4.36
CA HIS A 10 1.47 -8.15 -4.73
C HIS A 10 0.15 -8.25 -3.95
N TYR A 11 -0.81 -8.99 -4.49
CA TYR A 11 -2.08 -9.27 -3.82
C TYR A 11 -1.86 -9.87 -2.43
N GLY A 12 -2.65 -9.41 -1.45
CA GLY A 12 -2.59 -9.90 -0.09
C GLY A 12 -1.37 -9.45 0.74
N CYS A 13 -0.44 -8.65 0.20
CA CYS A 13 0.66 -8.14 1.03
C CYS A 13 0.23 -7.11 2.08
N GLY A 14 -1.04 -6.69 2.11
CA GLY A 14 -1.63 -5.82 3.16
C GLY A 14 -1.59 -4.32 2.87
N LYS A 15 -1.52 -3.94 1.58
CA LYS A 15 -1.51 -2.55 1.09
C LYS A 15 -2.61 -1.69 1.69
N THR A 16 -3.87 -2.07 1.52
CA THR A 16 -5.02 -1.31 2.03
C THR A 16 -4.95 -1.05 3.53
N ASN A 17 -4.61 -2.07 4.33
CA ASN A 17 -4.48 -1.88 5.77
C ASN A 17 -3.36 -0.88 6.11
N LEU A 18 -2.23 -0.95 5.40
CA LEU A 18 -1.13 0.00 5.55
C LEU A 18 -1.54 1.41 5.11
N SER A 19 -2.22 1.55 3.98
CA SER A 19 -2.73 2.82 3.44
C SER A 19 -3.66 3.52 4.45
N LEU A 20 -4.59 2.77 5.06
CA LEU A 20 -5.49 3.28 6.09
C LEU A 20 -4.74 3.71 7.37
N ASN A 21 -3.80 2.89 7.85
CA ASN A 21 -3.01 3.22 9.05
C ASN A 21 -2.14 4.46 8.83
N LEU A 22 -1.48 4.55 7.67
CA LEU A 22 -0.68 5.72 7.31
C LEU A 22 -1.54 6.97 7.23
N ALA A 23 -2.72 6.89 6.62
CA ALA A 23 -3.63 8.02 6.51
C ALA A 23 -4.09 8.53 7.88
N ILE A 24 -4.45 7.61 8.78
CA ILE A 24 -4.87 7.95 10.15
C ILE A 24 -3.71 8.57 10.94
N ASP A 25 -2.51 8.00 10.87
CA ASP A 25 -1.33 8.55 11.55
C ASP A 25 -0.99 9.97 11.08
N LEU A 26 -1.06 10.23 9.77
CA LEU A 26 -0.84 11.58 9.20
C LEU A 26 -1.95 12.55 9.61
N ALA A 27 -3.22 12.12 9.57
CA ALA A 27 -4.34 12.95 10.00
C ALA A 27 -4.27 13.32 11.49
N LEU A 28 -3.88 12.39 12.34
CA LEU A 28 -3.66 12.64 13.77
C LEU A 28 -2.50 13.62 14.05
N LYS A 29 -1.56 13.75 13.11
CA LYS A 29 -0.50 14.76 13.13
C LYS A 29 -0.92 16.12 12.57
N GLY A 30 -2.19 16.26 12.19
CA GLY A 30 -2.77 17.49 11.65
C GLY A 30 -2.56 17.68 10.14
N GLU A 31 -2.11 16.64 9.43
CA GLU A 31 -2.04 16.71 7.97
C GLU A 31 -3.43 16.54 7.35
N LYS A 32 -3.69 17.29 6.27
CA LYS A 32 -4.85 17.03 5.41
C LYS A 32 -4.53 15.83 4.53
N VAL A 33 -5.36 14.79 4.59
CA VAL A 33 -5.10 13.52 3.90
C VAL A 33 -6.25 13.16 2.97
N THR A 34 -5.91 12.63 1.79
CA THR A 34 -6.86 12.01 0.87
C THR A 34 -6.38 10.61 0.51
N ILE A 35 -7.25 9.61 0.60
CA ILE A 35 -7.00 8.27 0.04
C ILE A 35 -7.61 8.17 -1.35
N ALA A 36 -6.82 7.73 -2.33
CA ALA A 36 -7.28 7.39 -3.67
C ALA A 36 -7.28 5.87 -3.82
N ASP A 37 -8.47 5.27 -3.94
CA ASP A 37 -8.65 3.83 -4.11
C ASP A 37 -8.66 3.46 -5.60
N MET A 38 -7.54 2.89 -6.06
CA MET A 38 -7.34 2.45 -7.44
C MET A 38 -7.59 0.96 -7.64
N ASP A 39 -8.05 0.22 -6.63
CA ASP A 39 -8.32 -1.21 -6.78
C ASP A 39 -9.63 -1.44 -7.54
N VAL A 40 -9.48 -1.61 -8.86
CA VAL A 40 -10.61 -1.80 -9.79
C VAL A 40 -11.10 -3.25 -9.80
N VAL A 41 -10.30 -4.20 -9.30
CA VAL A 41 -10.55 -5.65 -9.45
C VAL A 41 -11.06 -6.28 -8.17
N ASN A 42 -10.47 -5.98 -7.02
CA ASN A 42 -10.78 -6.73 -5.81
C ASN A 42 -12.13 -6.27 -5.22
N PRO A 43 -13.18 -7.11 -5.16
CA PRO A 43 -14.47 -6.72 -4.60
C PRO A 43 -14.47 -6.72 -3.06
N TYR A 44 -13.39 -7.16 -2.42
CA TYR A 44 -13.28 -7.29 -0.96
C TYR A 44 -12.10 -6.44 -0.45
N PHE A 45 -12.25 -5.77 0.69
CA PHE A 45 -11.19 -4.96 1.31
C PHE A 45 -10.80 -3.72 0.52
N ARG A 46 -11.77 -2.95 0.03
CA ARG A 46 -11.49 -1.67 -0.61
C ARG A 46 -11.29 -0.60 0.45
N SER A 47 -10.37 0.33 0.23
CA SER A 47 -10.30 1.54 1.04
C SER A 47 -11.65 2.28 1.05
N GLY A 48 -12.40 2.19 -0.06
CA GLY A 48 -13.78 2.64 -0.22
C GLY A 48 -14.77 2.11 0.82
N ASP A 49 -14.56 0.93 1.38
CA ASP A 49 -15.44 0.34 2.39
C ASP A 49 -15.27 0.98 3.78
N TYR A 50 -14.20 1.74 3.98
CA TYR A 50 -13.84 2.37 5.25
C TYR A 50 -14.18 3.86 5.30
N LYS A 51 -15.09 4.34 4.44
CA LYS A 51 -15.54 5.75 4.38
C LYS A 51 -15.91 6.31 5.77
N ASP A 52 -16.69 5.58 6.55
CA ASP A 52 -17.12 6.02 7.89
C ASP A 52 -15.96 6.10 8.88
N LEU A 53 -14.96 5.21 8.76
CA LEU A 53 -13.77 5.25 9.58
C LEU A 53 -12.91 6.46 9.20
N LEU A 54 -12.66 6.66 7.91
CA LEU A 54 -11.87 7.78 7.39
C LEU A 54 -12.50 9.14 7.74
N ALA A 55 -13.81 9.26 7.63
CA ALA A 55 -14.54 10.48 7.99
C ALA A 55 -14.37 10.87 9.46
N LYS A 56 -14.27 9.90 10.38
CA LYS A 56 -14.00 10.18 11.81
C LYS A 56 -12.66 10.87 12.06
N TYR A 57 -11.69 10.66 11.16
CA TYR A 57 -10.38 11.30 11.21
C TYR A 57 -10.27 12.50 10.25
N GLY A 58 -11.35 12.91 9.60
CA GLY A 58 -11.36 14.01 8.63
C GLY A 58 -10.59 13.70 7.34
N ILE A 59 -10.45 12.41 6.98
CA ILE A 59 -9.74 11.96 5.79
C ILE A 59 -10.70 11.89 4.61
N ASP A 60 -10.34 12.56 3.52
CA ASP A 60 -11.08 12.49 2.26
C ASP A 60 -10.81 11.17 1.53
N ILE A 61 -11.78 10.71 0.74
CA ILE A 61 -11.60 9.54 -0.11
C ILE A 61 -12.10 9.80 -1.54
N VAL A 62 -11.27 9.41 -2.50
CA VAL A 62 -11.57 9.36 -3.92
C VAL A 62 -11.54 7.89 -4.32
N ALA A 63 -12.71 7.27 -4.44
CA ALA A 63 -12.83 5.87 -4.82
C ALA A 63 -13.49 5.75 -6.19
N SER A 64 -13.21 4.62 -6.85
CA SER A 64 -13.87 4.27 -8.10
C SER A 64 -15.17 3.50 -7.81
N ASP A 65 -16.32 4.13 -8.08
CA ASP A 65 -17.62 3.47 -8.01
C ASP A 65 -17.77 2.54 -9.23
N PHE A 66 -17.25 1.31 -9.13
CA PHE A 66 -17.46 0.25 -10.13
C PHE A 66 -18.73 -0.57 -9.88
N SER A 67 -19.64 -0.10 -9.03
CA SER A 67 -20.78 -0.88 -8.53
C SER A 67 -21.73 -1.40 -9.62
N HIS A 68 -21.67 -0.96 -10.89
CA HIS A 68 -22.71 -1.30 -11.87
C HIS A 68 -22.33 -1.42 -13.36
N THR A 69 -21.08 -1.63 -13.78
CA THR A 69 -20.77 -1.67 -15.23
C THR A 69 -20.00 -2.90 -15.70
N ASN A 70 -20.71 -3.79 -16.41
CA ASN A 70 -20.16 -4.78 -17.35
C ASN A 70 -19.46 -4.09 -18.54
N LEU A 71 -18.39 -3.33 -18.30
CA LEU A 71 -17.60 -2.71 -19.36
C LEU A 71 -16.27 -3.44 -19.49
N ASP A 72 -16.04 -4.04 -20.67
CA ASP A 72 -14.85 -4.80 -21.07
C ASP A 72 -13.52 -4.02 -20.98
N LEU A 73 -13.55 -2.73 -20.59
CA LEU A 73 -12.39 -1.96 -20.17
C LEU A 73 -12.68 -1.26 -18.83
N PRO A 74 -11.82 -1.39 -17.81
CA PRO A 74 -11.90 -0.52 -16.63
C PRO A 74 -11.65 0.93 -17.07
N SER A 75 -12.72 1.70 -17.18
CA SER A 75 -12.66 3.15 -17.31
C SER A 75 -12.31 3.72 -15.95
N ILE A 76 -11.17 4.41 -15.85
CA ILE A 76 -10.84 5.10 -14.60
C ILE A 76 -11.77 6.30 -14.48
N PRO A 77 -12.53 6.45 -13.38
CA PRO A 77 -13.46 7.55 -13.23
C PRO A 77 -12.77 8.91 -13.31
N ALA A 78 -13.45 9.90 -13.91
CA ALA A 78 -12.94 11.27 -14.00
C ALA A 78 -12.61 11.88 -12.62
N THR A 79 -13.30 11.42 -11.57
CA THR A 79 -13.05 11.82 -10.18
C THR A 79 -11.62 11.53 -9.72
N MET A 80 -10.93 10.54 -10.31
CA MET A 80 -9.53 10.23 -9.99
C MET A 80 -8.57 11.35 -10.40
N TYR A 81 -8.91 12.19 -11.38
CA TYR A 81 -8.09 13.37 -11.70
C TYR A 81 -8.13 14.43 -10.59
N SER A 82 -9.13 14.38 -9.69
CA SER A 82 -9.21 15.33 -8.58
C SER A 82 -8.06 15.20 -7.59
N ILE A 83 -7.33 14.08 -7.58
CA ILE A 83 -6.19 13.86 -6.67
C ILE A 83 -5.08 14.90 -6.87
N PHE A 84 -4.89 15.40 -8.10
CA PHE A 84 -3.82 16.36 -8.43
C PHE A 84 -4.13 17.80 -8.02
N VAL A 85 -5.36 18.07 -7.58
CA VAL A 85 -5.78 19.40 -7.11
C VAL A 85 -6.09 19.40 -5.61
N ARG A 86 -5.87 18.28 -4.91
CA ARG A 86 -6.01 18.20 -3.45
C ARG A 86 -4.87 18.95 -2.77
N GLU A 87 -5.13 19.38 -1.54
CA GLU A 87 -4.11 19.91 -0.64
C GLU A 87 -3.70 18.82 0.35
N GLY A 88 -2.45 18.87 0.82
CA GLY A 88 -1.92 17.92 1.80
C GLY A 88 -1.38 16.64 1.16
N THR A 89 -1.56 15.50 1.83
CA THR A 89 -0.99 14.21 1.41
C THR A 89 -2.06 13.35 0.74
N VAL A 90 -1.76 12.89 -0.48
CA VAL A 90 -2.58 11.92 -1.22
C VAL A 90 -1.91 10.55 -1.12
N ILE A 91 -2.62 9.57 -0.60
CA ILE A 91 -2.19 8.17 -0.56
C ILE A 91 -2.95 7.41 -1.63
N ILE A 92 -2.23 6.86 -2.61
CA ILE A 92 -2.79 6.06 -3.69
C ILE A 92 -2.64 4.58 -3.32
N ASP A 93 -3.76 3.93 -3.02
CA ASP A 93 -3.84 2.49 -2.74
C ASP A 93 -4.06 1.75 -4.07
N VAL A 94 -3.05 1.03 -4.52
CA VAL A 94 -3.04 0.37 -5.84
C VAL A 94 -3.46 -1.08 -5.69
N GLY A 95 -4.30 -1.57 -6.61
CA GLY A 95 -4.64 -2.99 -6.72
C GLY A 95 -3.41 -3.88 -6.80
N GLY A 96 -3.51 -5.11 -6.29
CA GLY A 96 -2.38 -6.04 -6.21
C GLY A 96 -2.09 -6.84 -7.49
N ASP A 97 -2.76 -6.52 -8.58
CA ASP A 97 -2.76 -7.23 -9.84
C ASP A 97 -2.32 -6.31 -11.01
N ASP A 98 -2.16 -6.91 -12.19
CA ASP A 98 -1.76 -6.18 -13.40
C ASP A 98 -2.71 -5.03 -13.70
N ALA A 99 -4.02 -5.22 -13.51
CA ALA A 99 -5.03 -4.20 -13.77
C ALA A 99 -4.82 -2.95 -12.89
N GLY A 100 -4.50 -3.13 -11.61
CA GLY A 100 -4.14 -2.04 -10.71
C GLY A 100 -2.89 -1.28 -11.19
N ALA A 101 -1.84 -2.00 -11.59
CA ALA A 101 -0.60 -1.39 -12.07
C ALA A 101 -0.81 -0.62 -13.40
N TYR A 102 -1.57 -1.17 -14.34
CA TYR A 102 -1.93 -0.49 -15.60
C TYR A 102 -2.81 0.74 -15.36
N ALA A 103 -3.75 0.67 -14.41
CA ALA A 103 -4.60 1.81 -14.06
C ALA A 103 -3.75 2.97 -13.53
N LEU A 104 -2.78 2.67 -12.65
CA LEU A 104 -1.82 3.65 -12.15
C LEU A 104 -0.99 4.26 -13.28
N GLY A 105 -0.59 3.46 -14.28
CA GLY A 105 0.20 3.91 -15.44
C GLY A 105 -0.42 5.05 -16.24
N ARG A 106 -1.76 5.15 -16.27
CA ARG A 106 -2.49 6.26 -16.92
C ARG A 106 -2.22 7.64 -16.30
N PHE A 107 -1.76 7.67 -15.05
CA PHE A 107 -1.46 8.90 -14.32
C PHE A 107 0.03 9.17 -14.16
N SER A 108 0.89 8.28 -14.66
CA SER A 108 2.35 8.31 -14.44
C SER A 108 2.99 9.66 -14.73
N SER A 109 2.64 10.32 -15.84
CA SER A 109 3.18 11.63 -16.20
C SER A 109 2.81 12.71 -15.17
N LYS A 110 1.56 12.78 -14.72
CA LYS A 110 1.11 13.78 -13.73
C LYS A 110 1.67 13.50 -12.34
N ILE A 111 1.77 12.23 -11.96
CA ILE A 111 2.38 11.81 -10.69
C ILE A 111 3.86 12.20 -10.65
N LYS A 112 4.60 11.96 -11.75
CA LYS A 112 6.01 12.37 -11.86
C LYS A 112 6.18 13.89 -11.79
N GLU A 113 5.32 14.63 -12.48
CA GLU A 113 5.33 16.10 -12.46
C GLU A 113 5.09 16.67 -11.05
N ALA A 114 4.18 16.06 -10.29
CA ALA A 114 3.89 16.47 -8.92
C ALA A 114 4.98 16.08 -7.90
N GLY A 115 5.83 15.11 -8.25
CA GLY A 115 6.74 14.45 -7.31
C GLY A 115 6.01 13.43 -6.42
N TYR A 116 6.65 12.30 -6.15
CA TYR A 116 6.03 11.21 -5.41
C TYR A 116 7.04 10.39 -4.59
N GLU A 117 6.51 9.67 -3.60
CA GLU A 117 7.14 8.53 -2.95
C GLU A 117 6.33 7.28 -3.32
N ALA A 118 6.98 6.19 -3.72
CA ALA A 118 6.31 4.93 -4.02
C ALA A 118 6.92 3.80 -3.19
N TYR A 119 6.09 3.18 -2.37
CA TYR A 119 6.51 2.16 -1.44
C TYR A 119 6.03 0.78 -1.91
N TYR A 120 7.01 -0.07 -2.22
CA TYR A 120 6.80 -1.47 -2.54
C TYR A 120 6.60 -2.27 -1.26
N VAL A 121 5.38 -2.75 -1.04
CA VAL A 121 5.00 -3.50 0.16
C VAL A 121 5.19 -4.99 -0.08
N VAL A 122 6.02 -5.62 0.76
CA VAL A 122 6.34 -7.05 0.67
C VAL A 122 5.80 -7.84 1.84
N ASN A 123 5.42 -9.09 1.59
CA ASN A 123 5.06 -10.06 2.63
C ASN A 123 5.67 -11.43 2.28
N GLY A 124 6.72 -11.82 3.00
CA GLY A 124 7.44 -13.08 2.78
C GLY A 124 6.69 -14.36 3.20
N LYS A 125 5.42 -14.25 3.61
CA LYS A 125 4.54 -15.39 3.96
C LYS A 125 3.43 -15.61 2.93
N ARG A 126 3.51 -14.99 1.75
CA ARG A 126 2.60 -15.23 0.64
C ARG A 126 3.19 -16.26 -0.33
N THR A 127 2.33 -17.15 -0.84
CA THR A 127 2.72 -18.33 -1.64
C THR A 127 3.46 -18.00 -2.94
N LEU A 128 3.27 -16.79 -3.48
CA LEU A 128 3.86 -16.35 -4.75
C LEU A 128 5.05 -15.38 -4.56
N THR A 129 5.38 -15.04 -3.30
CA THR A 129 6.51 -14.15 -2.96
C THR A 129 7.25 -14.74 -1.77
N THR A 130 7.79 -15.94 -1.96
CA THR A 130 8.49 -16.70 -0.92
C THR A 130 9.98 -16.42 -0.90
N THR A 131 10.54 -15.92 -2.01
CA THR A 131 11.95 -15.51 -2.11
C THR A 131 12.11 -14.01 -2.42
N PRO A 132 13.21 -13.36 -1.99
CA PRO A 132 13.51 -11.98 -2.35
C PRO A 132 13.59 -11.75 -3.87
N GLU A 133 14.06 -12.73 -4.62
CA GLU A 133 14.17 -12.70 -6.07
C GLU A 133 12.79 -12.66 -6.74
N GLU A 134 11.84 -13.48 -6.30
CA GLU A 134 10.44 -13.43 -6.76
C GLU A 134 9.81 -12.05 -6.48
N ALA A 135 10.08 -11.47 -5.31
CA ALA A 135 9.59 -10.12 -5.00
C ALA A 135 10.21 -9.05 -5.92
N VAL A 136 11.48 -9.19 -6.30
CA VAL A 136 12.12 -8.31 -7.29
C VAL A 136 11.43 -8.41 -8.64
N GLU A 137 11.14 -9.62 -9.13
CA GLU A 137 10.46 -9.84 -10.41
C GLU A 137 9.09 -9.17 -10.44
N ILE A 138 8.28 -9.33 -9.38
CA ILE A 138 6.97 -8.68 -9.28
C ILE A 138 7.09 -7.16 -9.31
N LEU A 139 8.07 -6.58 -8.59
CA LEU A 139 8.24 -5.13 -8.66
C LEU A 139 8.59 -4.68 -10.08
N ARG A 140 9.42 -5.43 -10.83
CA ARG A 140 9.75 -5.09 -12.23
C ARG A 140 8.52 -5.10 -13.13
N GLU A 141 7.60 -6.04 -12.93
CA GLU A 141 6.32 -6.09 -13.66
C GLU A 141 5.46 -4.85 -13.34
N ILE A 142 5.33 -4.50 -12.05
CA ILE A 142 4.60 -3.32 -11.60
C ILE A 142 5.22 -2.04 -12.17
N GLU A 143 6.55 -1.90 -12.13
CA GLU A 143 7.26 -0.73 -12.68
C GLU A 143 7.09 -0.62 -14.20
N SER A 144 7.11 -1.75 -14.91
CA SER A 144 6.87 -1.81 -16.36
C SER A 144 5.46 -1.33 -16.72
N ALA A 145 4.44 -1.84 -16.02
CA ALA A 145 3.04 -1.49 -16.28
C ALA A 145 2.69 -0.05 -15.84
N SER A 146 3.20 0.38 -14.70
CA SER A 146 2.89 1.71 -14.12
C SER A 146 3.79 2.83 -14.61
N SER A 147 4.97 2.51 -15.14
CA SER A 147 6.04 3.48 -15.41
C SER A 147 6.44 4.32 -14.18
N LEU A 148 6.21 3.82 -12.95
CA LEU A 148 6.48 4.53 -11.69
C LEU A 148 7.42 3.69 -10.79
N PRO A 149 8.75 3.93 -10.89
CA PRO A 149 9.73 3.24 -10.07
C PRO A 149 9.51 3.41 -8.58
N ALA A 150 9.83 2.37 -7.81
CA ALA A 150 9.75 2.42 -6.35
C ALA A 150 10.83 3.34 -5.78
N THR A 151 10.51 3.99 -4.68
CA THR A 151 11.45 4.82 -3.90
C THR A 151 11.89 4.14 -2.61
N GLY A 152 11.23 3.04 -2.21
CA GLY A 152 11.59 2.27 -1.04
C GLY A 152 10.74 1.02 -0.85
N VAL A 153 11.21 0.13 0.01
CA VAL A 153 10.53 -1.12 0.38
C VAL A 153 9.93 -0.99 1.78
N ILE A 154 8.72 -1.50 1.98
CA ILE A 154 8.11 -1.66 3.31
C ILE A 154 7.89 -3.15 3.55
N ASN A 155 8.47 -3.66 4.63
CA ASN A 155 8.17 -4.99 5.11
C ASN A 155 6.81 -4.98 5.82
N ASN A 156 5.86 -5.74 5.29
CA ASN A 156 4.58 -6.02 5.93
C ASN A 156 4.35 -7.54 6.00
N THR A 157 5.40 -8.30 6.31
CA THR A 157 5.30 -9.75 6.47
C THR A 157 4.41 -10.10 7.65
N HIS A 158 3.33 -10.85 7.39
CA HIS A 158 2.35 -11.24 8.40
C HIS A 158 1.62 -12.52 8.02
N LEU A 159 1.08 -13.21 9.02
CA LEU A 159 0.12 -14.32 8.90
C LEU A 159 -1.20 -13.97 9.61
N GLN A 160 -1.65 -12.73 9.43
CA GLN A 160 -2.87 -12.17 10.02
C GLN A 160 -2.86 -12.34 11.56
N ASN A 161 -3.90 -12.94 12.13
CA ASN A 161 -4.02 -13.23 13.55
C ASN A 161 -2.99 -14.27 14.06
N PHE A 162 -2.28 -14.98 13.17
CA PHE A 162 -1.20 -15.89 13.52
C PHE A 162 0.19 -15.22 13.48
N THR A 163 0.26 -13.90 13.32
CA THR A 163 1.54 -13.17 13.27
C THR A 163 2.22 -13.18 14.64
N THR A 164 3.49 -13.59 14.67
CA THR A 164 4.35 -13.58 15.87
C THR A 164 5.57 -12.69 15.67
N SER A 165 6.32 -12.42 16.74
CA SER A 165 7.59 -11.67 16.67
C SER A 165 8.62 -12.34 15.75
N GLU A 166 8.66 -13.66 15.73
CA GLU A 166 9.57 -14.45 14.91
C GLU A 166 9.25 -14.28 13.42
N ILE A 167 7.95 -14.30 13.07
CA ILE A 167 7.49 -14.04 11.70
C ILE A 167 7.90 -12.63 11.24
N ILE A 168 7.79 -11.62 12.09
CA ILE A 168 8.23 -10.26 11.76
C ILE A 168 9.74 -10.20 11.53
N LYS A 169 10.55 -10.85 12.37
CA LYS A 169 12.02 -10.92 12.22
C LYS A 169 12.44 -11.64 10.94
N GLU A 170 11.83 -12.77 10.64
CA GLU A 170 12.07 -13.49 9.37
C GLU A 170 11.69 -12.62 8.17
N GLY A 171 10.54 -11.95 8.25
CA GLY A 171 10.09 -10.99 7.24
C GLY A 171 11.02 -9.81 7.05
N TYR A 172 11.66 -9.35 8.13
CA TYR A 172 12.64 -8.26 8.08
C TYR A 172 13.87 -8.67 7.27
N GLU A 173 14.43 -9.85 7.51
CA GLU A 173 15.57 -10.35 6.72
C GLU A 173 15.21 -10.54 5.24
N PHE A 174 14.02 -11.09 4.97
CA PHE A 174 13.47 -11.19 3.61
C PHE A 174 13.39 -9.83 2.91
N ALA A 175 12.77 -8.84 3.57
CA ALA A 175 12.54 -7.53 2.98
C ALA A 175 13.83 -6.73 2.84
N LYS A 176 14.77 -6.89 3.79
CA LYS A 176 16.11 -6.30 3.71
C LYS A 176 16.86 -6.84 2.49
N LYS A 177 16.86 -8.16 2.29
CA LYS A 177 17.48 -8.77 1.10
C LYS A 177 16.82 -8.30 -0.20
N THR A 178 15.49 -8.20 -0.22
CA THR A 178 14.72 -7.67 -1.36
C THR A 178 15.13 -6.23 -1.67
N ALA A 179 15.21 -5.37 -0.66
CA ALA A 179 15.62 -3.98 -0.80
C ALA A 179 17.06 -3.84 -1.32
N GLU A 180 17.99 -4.68 -0.82
CA GLU A 180 19.38 -4.75 -1.31
C GLU A 180 19.44 -5.12 -2.81
N LEU A 181 18.72 -6.16 -3.24
CA LEU A 181 18.66 -6.59 -4.65
C LEU A 181 18.10 -5.49 -5.56
N LEU A 182 17.14 -4.71 -5.06
CA LEU A 182 16.54 -3.59 -5.77
C LEU A 182 17.38 -2.31 -5.71
N SER A 183 18.44 -2.28 -4.89
CA SER A 183 19.19 -1.06 -4.55
C SER A 183 18.27 0.08 -4.03
N LEU A 184 17.28 -0.30 -3.21
CA LEU A 184 16.32 0.60 -2.59
C LEU A 184 16.49 0.59 -1.05
N PRO A 185 16.09 1.66 -0.36
CA PRO A 185 16.07 1.65 1.10
C PRO A 185 14.92 0.76 1.62
N LEU A 186 15.18 0.00 2.68
CA LEU A 186 14.13 -0.57 3.52
C LEU A 186 13.61 0.54 4.45
N VAL A 187 12.43 1.08 4.13
CA VAL A 187 11.87 2.27 4.76
C VAL A 187 11.34 1.96 6.17
N ALA A 188 10.64 0.83 6.31
CA ALA A 188 10.04 0.42 7.56
C ALA A 188 9.71 -1.07 7.60
N THR A 189 9.51 -1.58 8.80
CA THR A 189 8.83 -2.85 9.09
C THR A 189 7.59 -2.58 9.91
N THR A 190 6.45 -3.05 9.41
CA THR A 190 5.19 -2.96 10.15
C THR A 190 5.05 -4.12 11.13
N TYR A 191 4.27 -3.92 12.18
CA TYR A 191 3.85 -5.00 13.06
C TYR A 191 2.44 -4.75 13.61
N PRO A 192 1.59 -5.79 13.73
CA PRO A 192 0.26 -5.62 14.31
C PRO A 192 0.36 -5.45 15.83
N LYS A 193 0.13 -4.23 16.33
CA LYS A 193 0.32 -3.90 17.77
C LYS A 193 -0.62 -4.67 18.72
N GLU A 194 -1.72 -5.22 18.19
CA GLU A 194 -2.66 -6.07 18.94
C GLU A 194 -2.06 -7.45 19.27
N TYR A 195 -1.18 -7.97 18.41
CA TYR A 195 -0.66 -9.34 18.51
C TYR A 195 0.84 -9.41 18.85
N VAL A 196 1.59 -8.37 18.50
CA VAL A 196 3.05 -8.33 18.63
C VAL A 196 3.47 -7.16 19.49
N ASN A 197 4.23 -7.46 20.56
CA ASN A 197 4.86 -6.46 21.41
C ASN A 197 6.17 -5.98 20.77
N GLU A 198 6.32 -4.67 20.59
CA GLU A 198 7.50 -4.03 20.00
C GLU A 198 8.81 -4.42 20.68
N ASN A 199 8.80 -4.62 22.00
CA ASN A 199 9.99 -5.01 22.78
C ASN A 199 10.56 -6.37 22.36
N LYS A 200 9.79 -7.19 21.64
CA LYS A 200 10.28 -8.47 21.09
C LYS A 200 10.93 -8.34 19.72
N LEU A 201 10.93 -7.15 19.12
CA LEU A 201 11.41 -6.86 17.77
C LEU A 201 12.77 -6.15 17.77
N GLU A 202 13.60 -6.42 18.77
CA GLU A 202 14.99 -5.96 18.80
C GLU A 202 15.72 -6.31 17.49
N ALA A 203 16.63 -5.43 17.06
CA ALA A 203 17.40 -5.52 15.81
C ALA A 203 16.60 -5.46 14.50
N VAL A 204 15.27 -5.34 14.56
CA VAL A 204 14.48 -4.89 13.40
C VAL A 204 14.69 -3.38 13.26
N GLY A 205 14.77 -2.89 12.02
CA GLY A 205 15.00 -1.47 11.72
C GLY A 205 13.86 -0.55 12.17
N ARG A 206 13.51 0.46 11.36
CA ARG A 206 12.40 1.35 11.70
C ARG A 206 11.09 0.56 11.82
N LEU A 207 10.52 0.50 13.01
CA LEU A 207 9.25 -0.16 13.30
C LEU A 207 8.08 0.80 13.13
N VAL A 208 6.97 0.30 12.57
CA VAL A 208 5.71 1.04 12.42
C VAL A 208 4.57 0.17 12.97
N PRO A 209 3.95 0.55 14.10
CA PRO A 209 2.77 -0.16 14.58
C PRO A 209 1.61 0.02 13.61
N VAL A 210 0.87 -1.06 13.35
CA VAL A 210 -0.39 -1.01 12.59
C VAL A 210 -1.54 -1.63 13.37
N GLU A 211 -2.72 -1.05 13.24
CA GLU A 211 -4.00 -1.66 13.61
C GLU A 211 -4.48 -2.59 12.50
N VAL A 212 -5.12 -3.69 12.87
CA VAL A 212 -5.76 -4.62 11.91
C VAL A 212 -7.17 -4.12 11.62
N LEU A 213 -7.25 -3.09 10.79
CA LEU A 213 -8.48 -2.43 10.37
C LEU A 213 -9.21 -3.26 9.32
N VAL A 214 -8.44 -3.89 8.43
CA VAL A 214 -8.95 -4.74 7.35
C VAL A 214 -8.99 -6.19 7.82
N LYS A 215 -10.20 -6.70 8.04
CA LYS A 215 -10.44 -8.07 8.53
C LYS A 215 -11.09 -8.92 7.45
N PRO A 216 -10.68 -10.19 7.26
CA PRO A 216 -11.39 -11.11 6.38
C PRO A 216 -12.87 -11.22 6.77
N PRO A 217 -13.78 -11.48 5.81
CA PRO A 217 -15.22 -11.51 6.07
C PRO A 217 -15.72 -12.70 6.91
N PHE A 218 -14.82 -13.40 7.61
CA PHE A 218 -15.10 -14.59 8.42
C PHE A 218 -14.09 -14.72 9.56
#